data_AF-A0A2M6ZNJ1-F1
#
_entry.id   AF-A0A2M6ZNJ1-F1
#
_cell.length_a   1.000
_cell.length_b   1.000
_cell.length_c   1.000
_cell.angle_alpha   90.00
_cell.angle_beta   90.00
_cell.angle_gamma   90.00
#
_symmetry.space_group_name_H-M   'P 1'
#
loop_
_entity.id
_entity.type
_entity.pdbx_description
1 polymer ?
#
loop_
_entity_poly.entity_id
_entity_poly.type
_entity_poly.pdbx_seq_one_letter_code
_entity_poly.pdbx_strand_id
1 'polypeptide(L)' 'MKMLSENKGAPEVLTIAPEEFQQMQSAVLDADGGEALRLLKKFVKRLKEQKNRGLKSHLG' A
#
# COMPACT_ATOMS: atom_id res chain seq x y z
N MET A 1 11.30 -36.25 4.14
CA MET A 1 11.59 -34.81 3.94
C MET A 1 10.27 -34.08 3.78
N LYS A 2 9.92 -33.20 4.72
CA LYS A 2 8.66 -32.45 4.70
C LYS A 2 8.83 -31.26 3.75
N MET A 3 8.18 -31.29 2.59
CA MET A 3 8.15 -30.12 1.71
C MET A 3 7.33 -29.04 2.40
N LEU A 4 8.02 -27.99 2.84
CA LEU A 4 7.38 -26.75 3.29
C LEU A 4 6.76 -26.13 2.04
N SER A 5 5.44 -26.30 1.91
CA SER A 5 4.64 -25.55 0.94
C SER A 5 4.90 -24.06 1.18
N GLU A 6 5.65 -23.43 0.28
CA GLU A 6 5.75 -21.98 0.23
C GLU A 6 4.34 -21.47 -0.02
N ASN A 7 3.69 -20.94 1.02
CA ASN A 7 2.46 -20.18 0.90
C ASN A 7 2.82 -18.84 0.22
N LYS A 8 3.10 -18.88 -1.08
CA LYS A 8 3.23 -17.69 -1.93
C LYS A 8 1.83 -17.13 -2.08
N GLY A 9 1.39 -16.38 -1.07
CA GLY A 9 0.18 -15.57 -1.15
C GLY A 9 0.21 -14.76 -2.45
N ALA A 10 -0.96 -14.61 -3.08
CA ALA A 10 -1.09 -13.87 -4.32
C ALA A 10 -0.36 -12.51 -4.23
N PRO A 11 0.34 -12.07 -5.29
CA PRO A 11 1.04 -10.79 -5.26
C PRO A 11 0.05 -9.67 -4.94
N GLU A 12 0.35 -8.91 -3.89
CA GLU A 12 -0.48 -7.79 -3.47
C GLU A 12 -0.26 -6.64 -4.46
N VAL A 13 -1.27 -6.36 -5.29
CA VAL A 13 -1.21 -5.28 -6.28
C VAL A 13 -1.41 -3.95 -5.56
N LEU A 14 -0.33 -3.16 -5.49
CA LEU A 14 -0.36 -1.81 -4.93
C LEU A 14 -0.91 -0.85 -5.98
N THR A 15 -2.12 -0.34 -5.76
CA THR A 15 -2.73 0.66 -6.65
C THR A 15 -2.49 2.07 -6.10
N ILE A 16 -2.05 2.97 -6.97
CA ILE A 16 -1.87 4.39 -6.69
C ILE A 16 -2.84 5.16 -7.58
N ALA A 17 -3.65 6.03 -6.98
CA ALA A 17 -4.53 6.90 -7.76
C ALA A 17 -3.70 7.97 -8.50
N PRO A 18 -4.08 8.39 -9.71
CA PRO A 18 -3.34 9.39 -10.47
C PRO A 18 -3.07 10.68 -9.68
N GLU A 19 -4.05 11.13 -8.88
CA GLU A 19 -3.96 12.34 -8.07
C GLU A 19 -2.97 12.16 -6.91
N GLU A 20 -2.90 10.96 -6.35
CA GLU A 20 -1.97 10.62 -5.27
C GLU A 20 -0.53 10.57 -5.80
N PHE A 21 -0.34 10.07 -7.02
CA PHE A 21 0.95 10.10 -7.72
C PHE A 21 1.39 11.53 -8.02
N GLN A 22 0.49 12.38 -8.52
CA GLN A 22 0.78 13.78 -8.81
C GLN A 22 1.18 14.55 -7.53
N GLN A 23 0.50 14.33 -6.41
CA GLN A 23 0.85 14.94 -5.11
C GLN A 23 2.24 14.50 -4.63
N MET A 24 2.59 13.22 -4.80
CA MET A 24 3.92 12.72 -4.47
C MET A 24 4.99 13.36 -5.36
N GLN A 25 4.72 13.52 -6.65
CA GLN A 25 5.65 14.21 -7.56
C GLN A 25 5.88 15.67 -7.15
N SER A 26 4.83 16.41 -6.82
CA SER A 26 4.95 17.79 -6.33
C SER A 26 5.81 17.86 -5.06
N ALA A 27 5.55 17.02 -4.06
CA ALA A 27 6.32 17.01 -2.81
C ALA A 27 7.82 16.72 -3.03
N VAL A 28 8.15 15.86 -4.00
CA VAL A 28 9.55 15.57 -4.38
C VAL A 28 10.19 16.77 -5.06
N LEU A 29 9.49 17.42 -6.00
CA LEU A 29 9.99 18.57 -6.74
C LEU A 29 10.20 19.79 -5.83
N ASP A 30 9.30 19.98 -4.88
CA ASP A 30 9.36 21.09 -3.91
C ASP A 30 10.35 20.81 -2.76
N ALA A 31 10.98 19.63 -2.74
CA ALA A 31 11.83 19.14 -1.65
C ALA A 31 11.15 19.19 -0.26
N ASP A 32 9.81 19.12 -0.23
CA ASP A 32 9.03 19.14 1.00
C ASP A 32 8.98 17.74 1.63
N GLY A 33 9.98 17.47 2.47
CA GLY A 33 10.06 16.22 3.22
C GLY A 33 8.89 16.01 4.20
N GLY A 34 8.24 17.10 4.66
CA GLY A 34 7.09 17.03 5.54
C GLY A 34 5.85 16.50 4.82
N GLU A 35 5.56 17.07 3.65
CA GLU A 35 4.44 16.63 2.82
C GLU A 35 4.70 15.23 2.25
N ALA A 36 5.93 14.93 1.81
CA ALA A 36 6.31 13.60 1.37
C ALA A 36 6.06 12.53 2.46
N LEU A 37 6.46 12.81 3.71
CA LEU A 37 6.21 11.91 4.84
C LEU A 37 4.72 11.77 5.14
N ARG A 38 3.93 12.85 5.00
CA ARG A 38 2.48 12.83 5.20
C ARG A 38 1.77 11.94 4.19
N LEU A 39 2.14 12.05 2.91
CA LEU A 39 1.62 11.23 1.82
C LEU A 39 1.97 9.75 2.01
N LEU A 40 3.21 9.44 2.39
CA LEU A 40 3.64 8.08 2.71
C LEU A 40 2.84 7.45 3.85
N LYS A 41 2.63 8.18 4.96
CA LYS A 41 1.83 7.70 6.08
C LYS A 41 0.39 7.38 5.66
N LYS A 42 -0.21 8.23 4.83
CA LYS A 42 -1.57 8.04 4.31
C LYS A 42 -1.66 6.80 3.42
N PHE A 43 -0.69 6.63 2.52
CA PHE A 43 -0.60 5.47 1.64
C PHE A 43 -0.48 4.15 2.42
N VAL A 44 0.44 4.08 3.39
CA VAL A 44 0.61 2.89 4.25
C VAL A 44 -0.66 2.57 5.05
N LYS A 45 -1.38 3.58 5.54
CA LYS A 45 -2.65 3.37 6.25
C LYS A 45 -3.69 2.73 5.33
N ARG A 46 -3.83 3.23 4.10
CA ARG A 46 -4.75 2.68 3.08
C ARG A 46 -4.44 1.22 2.75
N LEU A 47 -3.16 0.87 2.59
CA LEU A 47 -2.74 -0.52 2.32
C LEU A 47 -3.10 -1.46 3.49
N LYS A 48 -2.88 -1.02 4.73
CA LYS A 48 -3.30 -1.80 5.92
C LYS A 48 -4.81 -2.02 5.94
N GLU A 49 -5.60 -1.01 5.59
CA GLU A 49 -7.06 -1.13 5.49
C GLU A 49 -7.49 -2.09 4.37
N GLN A 50 -6.83 -2.04 3.21
CA GLN A 50 -7.10 -2.95 2.08
C GLN A 50 -6.83 -4.41 2.47
N LYS A 51 -5.70 -4.69 3.11
CA LYS A 51 -5.36 -6.02 3.64
C LYS A 51 -6.42 -6.53 4.63
N ASN A 52 -6.88 -5.64 5.52
CA ASN A 52 -7.91 -5.98 6.51
C ASN A 52 -9.30 -6.23 5.89
N ARG A 53 -9.62 -5.65 4.73
CA ARG A 53 -10.86 -5.93 3.99
C ARG A 53 -10.85 -7.31 3.34
N GLY A 54 -9.72 -7.73 2.76
CA GLY A 54 -9.56 -9.08 2.19
C GLY A 54 -9.67 -10.20 3.23
N LEU A 55 -9.34 -9.92 4.49
CA LEU A 55 -9.55 -10.84 5.61
C LEU A 55 -11.02 -11.03 6.01
N LYS A 56 -11.87 -10.02 5.80
CA LYS A 56 -13.31 -10.09 6.11
C LYS A 56 -14.14 -10.79 5.04
N SER A 57 -13.67 -10.86 3.79
CA SER A 57 -14.40 -11.51 2.69
C SER A 57 -14.37 -13.05 2.76
N HIS A 58 -13.56 -13.63 3.64
CA HIS A 58 -13.42 -15.09 3.82
C HIS A 58 -14.21 -15.64 5.02
N LEU A 59 -14.98 -14.80 5.70
CA LEU A 59 -15.84 -15.18 6.84
C LEU A 59 -17.34 -15.18 6.48
N GLY A 60 -17.67 -15.14 5.19
CA GLY A 60 -19.03 -15.27 4.66
C GLY A 60 -19.23 -16.62 4.00
#